data_AF-A0A6J4PMA5-F1
#
_entry.id   AF-A0A6J4PMA5-F1
#
_cell.length_a   1.000
_cell.length_b   1.000
_cell.length_c   1.000
_cell.angle_alpha   90.00
_cell.angle_beta   90.00
_cell.angle_gamma   90.00
#
_symmetry.space_group_name_H-M   'P 1'
#
loop_
_entity.id
_entity.type
_entity.pdbx_description
1 polymer ?
#
loop_
_entity_poly.entity_id
_entity_poly.type
_entity_poly.pdbx_seq_one_letter_code
_entity_poly.pdbx_strand_id
1 'polypeptide(L)'
;MGGRPILWHIMKIYLAHGLNDFVICCGYKGQVIKQFFRDYALDGADVRFDMRENTTTLLRTSTEPWRVTLVDTGLETMTGGRIRQAAKYLNDGPFCCTYGDGVGNVDITREIEFHKSKGVLATVTAVQPPGRFGAFTLHSGDDRVPAFKEKPGGDGAWINGGFFVLDRSVVDLIEDDQTIWERGPMEKLAADGQLAAFRHEGFWQPMDTLRDKQTLEALWAQGNAPWKTW
;
A
#
# COMPACT_ATOMS: atom_id res chain seq x y z
N MET A 1 -9.25 -4.34 -10.43
CA MET A 1 -8.57 -3.63 -11.53
C MET A 1 -8.08 -4.67 -12.50
N GLY A 2 -8.67 -4.75 -13.69
CA GLY A 2 -8.22 -5.69 -14.73
C GLY A 2 -8.37 -7.16 -14.37
N GLY A 3 -9.42 -7.52 -13.62
CA GLY A 3 -9.61 -8.89 -13.12
C GLY A 3 -8.68 -9.31 -11.98
N ARG A 4 -7.76 -8.44 -11.53
CA ARG A 4 -6.87 -8.67 -10.38
C ARG A 4 -7.27 -7.82 -9.16
N PRO A 5 -7.08 -8.33 -7.93
CA PRO A 5 -7.33 -7.56 -6.70
C PRO A 5 -6.33 -6.41 -6.58
N ILE A 6 -6.71 -5.29 -5.96
CA ILE A 6 -5.79 -4.14 -5.77
C ILE A 6 -4.50 -4.52 -5.04
N LEU A 7 -4.60 -5.42 -4.07
CA LEU A 7 -3.47 -6.03 -3.36
C LEU A 7 -2.41 -6.60 -4.31
N TRP A 8 -2.83 -7.27 -5.40
CA TRP A 8 -1.91 -7.79 -6.41
C TRP A 8 -1.16 -6.66 -7.13
N HIS A 9 -1.84 -5.55 -7.46
CA HIS A 9 -1.19 -4.39 -8.09
C HIS A 9 -0.17 -3.75 -7.15
N ILE A 10 -0.49 -3.61 -5.86
CA ILE A 10 0.43 -3.11 -4.84
C ILE A 10 1.68 -3.99 -4.74
N MET A 11 1.50 -5.31 -4.71
CA MET A 11 2.63 -6.24 -4.70
C MET A 11 3.46 -6.19 -5.99
N LYS A 12 2.84 -5.93 -7.15
CA LYS A 12 3.57 -5.72 -8.42
C LYS A 12 4.39 -4.44 -8.42
N ILE A 13 3.91 -3.37 -7.79
CA ILE A 13 4.70 -2.13 -7.59
C ILE A 13 5.96 -2.47 -6.78
N TYR A 14 5.82 -3.13 -5.64
CA TYR A 14 6.96 -3.56 -4.83
C TYR A 14 7.92 -4.50 -5.57
N LEU A 15 7.38 -5.44 -6.35
CA LEU A 15 8.18 -6.36 -7.17
C LEU A 15 9.01 -5.61 -8.22
N ALA A 16 8.46 -4.58 -8.86
CA ALA A 16 9.18 -3.76 -9.83
C ALA A 16 10.41 -3.04 -9.21
N HIS A 17 10.38 -2.84 -7.88
CA HIS A 17 11.49 -2.30 -7.09
C HIS A 17 12.33 -3.37 -6.37
N GLY A 18 12.17 -4.64 -6.72
CA GLY A 18 12.97 -5.75 -6.22
C GLY A 18 12.50 -6.36 -4.89
N LEU A 19 11.33 -5.98 -4.38
CA LEU A 19 10.76 -6.55 -3.15
C LEU A 19 9.76 -7.66 -3.48
N ASN A 20 10.05 -8.88 -3.01
CA ASN A 20 9.27 -10.07 -3.32
C ASN A 20 8.86 -10.92 -2.09
N ASP A 21 9.26 -10.53 -0.89
CA ASP A 21 8.85 -11.13 0.37
C ASP A 21 7.76 -10.26 1.03
N PHE A 22 6.54 -10.81 1.16
CA PHE A 22 5.36 -10.10 1.64
C PHE A 22 4.77 -10.75 2.88
N VAL A 23 4.36 -9.92 3.84
CA VAL A 23 3.51 -10.31 4.97
C VAL A 23 2.20 -9.55 4.86
N ILE A 24 1.08 -10.27 4.81
CA ILE A 24 -0.25 -9.69 4.61
C ILE A 24 -1.07 -9.88 5.88
N CYS A 25 -1.33 -8.76 6.56
CA CYS A 25 -2.16 -8.70 7.76
C CYS A 25 -3.63 -8.90 7.42
N CYS A 26 -4.08 -10.15 7.49
CA CYS A 26 -5.47 -10.52 7.26
C CYS A 26 -6.33 -10.20 8.50
N GLY A 27 -7.59 -9.85 8.26
CA GLY A 27 -8.63 -9.69 9.27
C GLY A 27 -9.96 -10.17 8.72
N TYR A 28 -10.96 -9.29 8.70
CA TYR A 28 -12.24 -9.57 8.05
C TYR A 28 -12.03 -10.11 6.62
N LYS A 29 -12.69 -11.23 6.31
CA LYS A 29 -12.58 -11.95 5.02
C LYS A 29 -11.16 -12.40 4.62
N GLY A 30 -10.24 -12.60 5.57
CA GLY A 30 -8.91 -13.13 5.29
C GLY A 30 -8.87 -14.45 4.50
N GLN A 31 -9.92 -15.28 4.61
CA GLN A 31 -10.06 -16.52 3.82
C GLN A 31 -10.14 -16.27 2.30
N VAL A 32 -10.69 -15.12 1.87
CA VAL A 32 -10.73 -14.75 0.44
C VAL A 32 -9.32 -14.51 -0.10
N ILE A 33 -8.45 -13.90 0.72
CA ILE A 33 -7.05 -13.66 0.36
C ILE A 33 -6.29 -14.99 0.32
N LYS A 34 -6.52 -15.87 1.29
CA LYS A 34 -5.93 -17.22 1.32
C LYS A 34 -6.33 -18.05 0.09
N GLN A 35 -7.61 -17.99 -0.29
CA GLN A 35 -8.10 -18.67 -1.49
C GLN A 35 -7.47 -18.07 -2.75
N PHE A 36 -7.38 -16.74 -2.84
CA PHE A 36 -6.73 -16.06 -3.97
C PHE A 36 -5.32 -16.59 -4.22
N PHE A 37 -4.44 -16.63 -3.20
CA PHE A 37 -3.06 -17.11 -3.40
C PHE A 37 -2.97 -18.61 -3.69
N ARG A 38 -3.90 -19.42 -3.16
CA ARG A 38 -4.00 -20.85 -3.52
C ARG A 38 -4.31 -21.01 -5.00
N ASP A 39 -5.30 -20.28 -5.51
CA ASP A 39 -5.72 -20.36 -6.91
C ASP A 39 -4.70 -19.70 -7.84
N TYR A 40 -4.07 -18.62 -7.38
CA TYR A 40 -3.02 -17.91 -8.10
C TYR A 40 -1.85 -18.81 -8.47
N ALA A 41 -1.44 -19.70 -7.56
CA ALA A 41 -0.36 -20.66 -7.83
C ALA A 41 -0.69 -21.63 -8.97
N LEU A 42 -1.98 -21.84 -9.26
CA LEU A 42 -2.47 -22.67 -10.36
C LEU A 42 -2.78 -21.86 -11.62
N ASP A 43 -2.81 -20.53 -11.54
CA ASP A 43 -3.19 -19.65 -12.63
C ASP A 43 -2.14 -19.65 -13.74
N GLY A 44 -2.55 -20.11 -14.93
CA GLY A 44 -1.66 -20.32 -16.07
C GLY A 44 -0.66 -21.47 -15.90
N ALA A 45 -0.78 -22.25 -14.82
CA ALA A 45 0.07 -23.41 -14.57
C ALA A 45 -0.47 -24.67 -15.26
N ASP A 46 0.44 -25.50 -15.78
CA ASP A 46 0.13 -26.86 -16.19
C ASP A 46 0.22 -27.75 -14.94
N VAL A 47 -0.87 -28.44 -14.58
CA VAL A 47 -0.97 -29.20 -13.32
C VAL A 47 -1.26 -30.67 -13.61
N ARG A 48 -0.54 -31.57 -12.94
CA ARG A 48 -0.84 -33.01 -12.92
C ARG A 48 -1.40 -33.40 -11.56
N PHE A 49 -2.59 -34.00 -11.58
CA PHE A 49 -3.17 -34.70 -10.44
C PHE A 49 -3.01 -36.21 -10.65
N ASP A 50 -2.16 -36.86 -9.87
CA ASP A 50 -2.11 -38.33 -9.85
C ASP A 50 -3.02 -38.84 -8.74
N MET A 51 -4.23 -39.26 -9.13
CA MET A 51 -5.24 -39.76 -8.18
C MET A 51 -4.88 -41.14 -7.59
N ARG A 52 -3.90 -41.86 -8.16
CA ARG A 52 -3.45 -43.16 -7.64
C ARG A 52 -2.51 -42.97 -6.46
N GLU A 53 -1.66 -41.97 -6.54
CA GLU A 53 -0.70 -41.61 -5.48
C GLU A 53 -1.21 -40.46 -4.59
N ASN A 54 -2.34 -39.86 -4.96
CA ASN A 54 -2.91 -38.67 -4.33
C ASN A 54 -1.91 -37.50 -4.28
N THR A 55 -1.17 -37.30 -5.37
CA THR A 55 -0.16 -36.25 -5.50
C THR A 55 -0.56 -35.20 -6.53
N THR A 56 -0.14 -33.95 -6.28
CA THR A 56 -0.31 -32.83 -7.21
C THR A 56 1.06 -32.27 -7.56
N THR A 57 1.36 -32.17 -8.85
CA THR A 57 2.64 -31.65 -9.37
C THR A 57 2.40 -30.47 -10.32
N LEU A 58 3.11 -29.36 -10.11
CA LEU A 58 3.14 -28.22 -11.03
C LEU A 58 4.22 -28.48 -12.10
N LEU A 59 3.82 -28.52 -13.37
CA LEU A 59 4.71 -28.83 -14.50
C LEU A 59 5.31 -27.56 -15.12
N ARG A 60 4.54 -26.47 -15.13
CA ARG A 60 4.96 -25.14 -15.58
C ARG A 60 4.32 -24.10 -14.69
N THR A 61 5.08 -23.09 -14.29
CA THR A 61 4.59 -21.95 -13.50
C THR A 61 4.81 -20.66 -14.28
N SER A 62 3.81 -19.79 -14.30
CA SER A 62 3.89 -18.44 -14.87
C SER A 62 3.83 -17.33 -13.83
N THR A 63 3.81 -17.69 -12.55
CA THR A 63 3.65 -16.76 -11.43
C THR A 63 4.95 -16.08 -11.04
N GLU A 64 4.82 -14.92 -10.42
CA GLU A 64 5.90 -14.10 -9.89
C GLU A 64 6.67 -14.85 -8.79
N PRO A 65 7.97 -14.54 -8.60
CA PRO A 65 8.82 -15.16 -7.59
C PRO A 65 8.55 -14.57 -6.20
N TRP A 66 7.29 -14.58 -5.76
CA TRP A 66 6.84 -14.06 -4.48
C TRP A 66 6.91 -15.09 -3.37
N ARG A 67 7.33 -14.67 -2.19
CA ARG A 67 7.06 -15.36 -0.92
C ARG A 67 5.99 -14.58 -0.19
N VAL A 68 4.84 -15.21 0.06
CA VAL A 68 3.69 -14.53 0.67
C VAL A 68 3.29 -15.24 1.96
N THR A 69 3.39 -14.52 3.07
CA THR A 69 2.93 -14.96 4.40
C THR A 69 1.59 -14.31 4.71
N LEU A 70 0.54 -15.11 4.88
CA LEU A 70 -0.80 -14.64 5.22
C LEU A 70 -1.06 -14.83 6.73
N VAL A 71 -1.12 -13.73 7.47
CA VAL A 71 -1.23 -13.75 8.94
C VAL A 71 -2.63 -13.34 9.33
N ASP A 72 -3.35 -14.19 10.05
CA ASP A 72 -4.59 -13.75 10.72
C ASP A 72 -4.19 -12.85 11.90
N THR A 73 -4.46 -11.55 11.75
CA THR A 73 -4.12 -10.52 12.74
C THR A 73 -5.31 -10.12 13.59
N GLY A 74 -6.43 -10.84 13.51
CA GLY A 74 -7.64 -10.60 14.31
C GLY A 74 -8.65 -9.65 13.65
N LEU A 75 -9.92 -9.83 14.01
CA LEU A 75 -11.03 -9.06 13.44
C LEU A 75 -11.02 -7.60 13.92
N GLU A 76 -10.83 -7.40 15.23
CA GLU A 76 -10.97 -6.10 15.92
C GLU A 76 -9.64 -5.34 16.11
N THR A 77 -8.55 -5.87 15.54
CA THR A 77 -7.20 -5.30 15.69
C THR A 77 -7.05 -4.04 14.83
N MET A 78 -6.47 -2.99 15.40
CA MET A 78 -6.20 -1.72 14.73
C MET A 78 -4.87 -1.76 13.96
N THR A 79 -4.62 -0.74 13.14
CA THR A 79 -3.48 -0.69 12.19
C THR A 79 -2.13 -0.94 12.86
N GLY A 80 -1.87 -0.34 14.03
CA GLY A 80 -0.65 -0.55 14.80
C GLY A 80 -0.56 -1.98 15.32
N GLY A 81 -1.60 -2.48 15.97
CA GLY A 81 -1.67 -3.87 16.45
C GLY A 81 -1.33 -4.90 15.37
N ARG A 82 -1.84 -4.69 14.15
CA ARG A 82 -1.55 -5.57 12.99
C ARG A 82 -0.08 -5.55 12.59
N ILE A 83 0.57 -4.38 12.59
CA ILE A 83 2.03 -4.24 12.34
C ILE A 83 2.81 -5.03 13.40
N ARG A 84 2.48 -4.86 14.68
CA ARG A 84 3.14 -5.56 15.78
C ARG A 84 3.02 -7.08 15.65
N GLN A 85 1.83 -7.60 15.31
CA GLN A 85 1.62 -9.03 15.11
C GLN A 85 2.36 -9.57 13.88
N ALA A 86 2.50 -8.77 12.83
CA ALA A 86 3.24 -9.13 11.63
C ALA A 86 4.77 -9.11 11.83
N ALA A 87 5.28 -8.32 12.79
CA ALA A 87 6.71 -8.13 13.03
C ALA A 87 7.47 -9.45 13.24
N LYS A 88 6.85 -10.48 13.82
CA LYS A 88 7.47 -11.81 14.03
C LYS A 88 7.82 -12.55 12.73
N TYR A 89 7.29 -12.12 11.58
CA TYR A 89 7.56 -12.68 10.27
C TYR A 89 8.46 -11.81 9.40
N LEU A 90 8.83 -10.62 9.90
CA LEU A 90 9.75 -9.73 9.21
C LEU A 90 11.19 -10.14 9.52
N ASN A 91 12.08 -9.98 8.54
CA ASN A 91 13.51 -10.12 8.73
C ASN A 91 14.08 -9.01 9.64
N ASP A 92 15.37 -9.10 9.94
CA ASP A 92 16.09 -8.01 10.60
C ASP A 92 16.26 -6.81 9.66
N GLY A 93 16.30 -5.61 10.26
CA GLY A 93 16.45 -4.35 9.54
C GLY A 93 15.14 -3.65 9.18
N PRO A 94 15.21 -2.57 8.38
CA PRO A 94 14.05 -1.80 7.96
C PRO A 94 13.14 -2.60 7.02
N PHE A 95 11.85 -2.29 7.03
CA PHE A 95 10.84 -2.93 6.19
C PHE A 95 9.89 -1.92 5.56
N CYS A 96 9.32 -2.28 4.41
CA CYS A 96 8.25 -1.51 3.81
C CYS A 96 6.90 -1.89 4.43
N CYS A 97 6.05 -0.90 4.68
CA CYS A 97 4.68 -1.08 5.16
C CYS A 97 3.75 -0.19 4.35
N THR A 98 2.54 -0.63 4.02
CA THR A 98 1.58 0.25 3.32
C THR A 98 0.14 -0.22 3.53
N TYR A 99 -0.80 0.61 3.11
CA TYR A 99 -2.21 0.29 3.05
C TYR A 99 -2.53 -0.63 1.85
N GLY A 100 -3.58 -1.44 1.98
CA GLY A 100 -3.98 -2.43 0.97
C GLY A 100 -4.86 -1.89 -0.17
N ASP A 101 -5.07 -0.58 -0.23
CA ASP A 101 -6.08 0.11 -1.04
C ASP A 101 -5.54 1.28 -1.88
N GLY A 102 -4.26 1.66 -1.71
CA GLY A 102 -3.62 2.74 -2.46
C GLY A 102 -2.66 2.24 -3.54
N VAL A 103 -2.77 2.79 -4.75
CA VAL A 103 -1.81 2.56 -5.84
C VAL A 103 -1.17 3.88 -6.30
N GLY A 104 0.09 3.83 -6.69
CA GLY A 104 0.82 4.98 -7.21
C GLY A 104 2.04 4.55 -8.01
N ASN A 105 2.63 5.48 -8.75
CA ASN A 105 3.94 5.28 -9.38
C ASN A 105 5.08 5.77 -8.47
N VAL A 106 4.96 5.47 -7.16
CA VAL A 106 5.94 5.84 -6.14
C VAL A 106 7.23 5.08 -6.40
N ASP A 107 8.36 5.79 -6.42
CA ASP A 107 9.68 5.16 -6.56
C ASP A 107 10.13 4.59 -5.20
N ILE A 108 9.79 3.33 -4.95
CA ILE A 108 10.07 2.64 -3.69
C ILE A 108 11.58 2.49 -3.46
N THR A 109 12.37 2.33 -4.52
CA THR A 109 13.83 2.25 -4.41
C THR A 109 14.40 3.55 -3.84
N ARG A 110 13.97 4.70 -4.41
CA ARG A 110 14.38 6.02 -3.91
C ARG A 110 13.85 6.32 -2.52
N GLU A 111 12.66 5.85 -2.17
CA GLU A 111 12.13 6.00 -0.82
C GLU A 111 12.98 5.26 0.23
N ILE A 112 13.38 4.01 -0.07
CA ILE A 112 14.27 3.22 0.80
C ILE A 112 15.64 3.91 0.96
N GLU A 113 16.22 4.41 -0.13
CA GLU A 113 17.47 5.18 -0.09
C GLU A 113 17.33 6.47 0.71
N PHE A 114 16.22 7.18 0.53
CA PHE A 114 15.91 8.38 1.28
C PHE A 114 15.82 8.08 2.78
N HIS A 115 15.08 7.06 3.18
CA HIS A 115 14.95 6.64 4.57
C HIS A 115 16.32 6.39 5.22
N LYS A 116 17.17 5.59 4.54
CA LYS A 116 18.55 5.33 4.98
C LYS A 116 19.37 6.62 5.13
N SER A 117 19.21 7.58 4.22
CA SER A 117 19.93 8.86 4.26
C SER A 117 19.49 9.78 5.41
N LYS A 118 18.26 9.64 5.88
CA LYS A 118 17.70 10.46 6.96
C LYS A 118 18.03 9.93 8.35
N GLY A 119 18.26 8.64 8.51
CA GLY A 119 18.56 8.04 9.81
C GLY A 119 17.44 8.26 10.83
N VAL A 120 16.20 8.25 10.35
CA VAL A 120 14.97 8.36 11.17
C VAL A 120 14.30 7.00 11.28
N LEU A 121 13.51 6.77 12.33
CA LEU A 121 12.82 5.49 12.52
C LEU A 121 11.68 5.23 11.51
N ALA A 122 11.08 6.28 10.95
CA ALA A 122 10.00 6.13 9.99
C ALA A 122 10.10 7.14 8.84
N THR A 123 9.82 6.67 7.64
CA THR A 123 9.56 7.51 6.47
C THR A 123 8.19 7.18 5.92
N VAL A 124 7.42 8.21 5.57
CA VAL A 124 6.11 8.09 4.93
C VAL A 124 6.15 8.79 3.57
N THR A 125 5.55 8.17 2.56
CA THR A 125 5.32 8.86 1.28
C THR A 125 4.24 9.93 1.46
N ALA A 126 4.64 11.18 1.28
CA ALA A 126 3.74 12.33 1.25
C ALA A 126 3.24 12.55 -0.18
N VAL A 127 1.92 12.63 -0.34
CA VAL A 127 1.23 12.80 -1.63
C VAL A 127 0.29 14.00 -1.60
N GLN A 128 -0.10 14.49 -2.77
CA GLN A 128 -1.15 15.52 -2.90
C GLN A 128 -2.37 14.88 -3.56
N PRO A 129 -3.51 14.75 -2.84
CA PRO A 129 -4.69 14.11 -3.41
C PRO A 129 -5.29 15.00 -4.52
N PRO A 130 -5.91 14.41 -5.55
CA PRO A 130 -6.66 15.20 -6.52
C PRO A 130 -7.81 15.92 -5.80
N GLY A 131 -7.99 17.21 -6.12
CA GLY A 131 -9.06 18.03 -5.57
C GLY A 131 -10.41 17.39 -5.86
N ARG A 132 -11.19 17.11 -4.81
CA ARG A 132 -12.53 16.50 -4.95
C ARG A 132 -13.58 17.47 -5.49
N PHE A 133 -13.35 18.76 -5.26
CA PHE A 133 -14.28 19.84 -5.59
C PHE A 133 -13.61 20.90 -6.44
N GLY A 134 -14.41 21.72 -7.10
CA GLY A 134 -13.93 22.97 -7.68
C GLY A 134 -13.43 23.89 -6.57
N ALA A 135 -12.19 24.32 -6.67
CA ALA A 135 -11.54 25.19 -5.71
C ALA A 135 -11.42 26.60 -6.27
N PHE A 136 -11.62 27.57 -5.40
CA PHE A 136 -11.39 28.99 -5.66
C PHE A 136 -11.06 29.69 -4.34
N THR A 137 -10.30 30.77 -4.42
CA THR A 137 -9.94 31.58 -3.25
C THR A 137 -10.86 32.80 -3.20
N LEU A 138 -11.48 33.06 -2.05
CA LEU A 138 -12.18 34.30 -1.74
C LEU A 138 -11.47 34.97 -0.56
N HIS A 139 -11.21 36.28 -0.68
CA HIS A 139 -10.77 37.11 0.43
C HIS A 139 -11.99 37.76 1.11
N SER A 140 -11.77 38.32 2.31
CA SER A 140 -12.82 38.98 3.07
C SER A 140 -13.35 40.18 2.29
N GLY A 141 -14.64 40.16 1.94
CA GLY A 141 -15.31 41.21 1.16
C GLY A 141 -15.40 40.94 -0.34
N ASP A 142 -14.89 39.80 -0.81
CA ASP A 142 -15.08 39.38 -2.21
C ASP A 142 -16.47 38.75 -2.41
N ASP A 143 -17.28 39.37 -3.28
CA ASP A 143 -18.56 38.79 -3.74
C ASP A 143 -18.43 38.12 -5.12
N ARG A 144 -17.22 38.08 -5.70
CA ARG A 144 -16.96 37.53 -7.04
C ARG A 144 -15.76 36.61 -6.99
N VAL A 145 -15.91 35.44 -7.62
CA VAL A 145 -14.84 34.44 -7.75
C VAL A 145 -13.87 34.87 -8.86
N PRO A 146 -12.60 35.17 -8.55
CA PRO A 146 -11.64 35.63 -9.55
C PRO A 146 -11.15 34.50 -10.46
N ALA A 147 -11.10 33.26 -9.95
CA ALA A 147 -10.73 32.07 -10.72
C ALA A 147 -11.37 30.82 -10.11
N PHE A 148 -11.97 29.97 -10.95
CA PHE A 148 -12.54 28.68 -10.55
C PHE A 148 -11.70 27.56 -11.18
N LYS A 149 -11.15 26.67 -10.35
CA LYS A 149 -10.39 25.51 -10.81
C LYS A 149 -11.16 24.26 -10.46
N GLU A 150 -11.80 23.64 -11.46
CA GLU A 150 -12.48 22.37 -11.28
C GLU A 150 -11.43 21.28 -11.01
N LYS A 151 -11.49 20.66 -9.82
CA LYS A 151 -10.64 19.52 -9.43
C LYS A 151 -9.14 19.78 -9.66
N PRO A 152 -8.56 20.80 -8.99
CA PRO A 152 -7.12 21.03 -9.09
C PRO A 152 -6.33 19.78 -8.67
N GLY A 153 -5.13 19.59 -9.22
CA GLY A 153 -4.19 18.54 -8.79
C GLY A 153 -3.60 18.83 -7.41
N GLY A 154 -4.44 18.89 -6.37
CA GLY A 154 -4.10 19.29 -5.01
C GLY A 154 -4.62 20.68 -4.65
N ASP A 155 -5.07 20.83 -3.40
CA ASP A 155 -5.32 22.10 -2.71
C ASP A 155 -4.06 22.68 -2.05
N GLY A 156 -2.91 22.03 -2.27
CA GLY A 156 -1.59 22.39 -1.74
C GLY A 156 -1.19 21.59 -0.50
N ALA A 157 -2.13 20.92 0.18
CA ALA A 157 -1.82 20.12 1.36
C ALA A 157 -1.18 18.78 0.99
N TRP A 158 -0.10 18.45 1.70
CA TRP A 158 0.51 17.12 1.66
C TRP A 158 -0.19 16.21 2.67
N ILE A 159 -0.51 15.00 2.27
CA ILE A 159 -1.14 13.99 3.12
C ILE A 159 -0.28 12.72 3.17
N ASN A 160 -0.56 11.87 4.16
CA ASN A 160 -0.04 10.51 4.25
C ASN A 160 -0.60 9.65 3.10
N GLY A 161 0.26 9.22 2.18
CA GLY A 161 -0.09 8.35 1.06
C GLY A 161 0.06 6.85 1.34
N GLY A 162 0.35 6.46 2.59
CA GLY A 162 0.85 5.12 2.89
C GLY A 162 2.32 5.03 2.52
N PHE A 163 2.70 3.91 1.89
CA PHE A 163 4.07 3.60 1.44
C PHE A 163 5.11 4.10 2.45
N PHE A 164 5.33 3.31 3.48
CA PHE A 164 6.24 3.59 4.56
C PHE A 164 7.51 2.78 4.39
N VAL A 165 8.63 3.34 4.84
CA VAL A 165 9.84 2.59 5.18
C VAL A 165 10.07 2.79 6.67
N LEU A 166 10.08 1.68 7.41
CA LEU A 166 10.06 1.68 8.87
C LEU A 166 11.23 0.87 9.42
N ASP A 167 11.92 1.42 10.41
CA ASP A 167 12.82 0.64 11.25
C ASP A 167 12.03 -0.32 12.13
N ARG A 168 12.57 -1.52 12.36
CA ARG A 168 11.91 -2.54 13.18
C ARG A 168 11.55 -2.05 14.60
N SER A 169 12.33 -1.13 15.16
CA SER A 169 12.11 -0.58 16.51
C SER A 169 10.84 0.25 16.64
N VAL A 170 10.19 0.69 15.55
CA VAL A 170 8.88 1.37 15.65
C VAL A 170 7.81 0.46 16.24
N VAL A 171 7.99 -0.86 16.18
CA VAL A 171 7.08 -1.84 16.77
C VAL A 171 7.01 -1.69 18.29
N ASP A 172 8.08 -1.20 18.94
CA ASP A 172 8.12 -0.97 20.38
C ASP A 172 7.24 0.22 20.82
N LEU A 173 6.80 1.05 19.86
CA LEU A 173 5.84 2.13 20.09
C LEU A 173 4.38 1.64 20.10
N ILE A 174 4.15 0.37 19.80
CA ILE A 174 2.82 -0.21 19.65
C ILE A 174 2.47 -1.00 20.91
N GLU A 175 1.59 -0.45 21.74
CA GLU A 175 1.27 -1.00 23.06
C GLU A 175 0.50 -2.33 22.96
N ASP A 176 -0.54 -2.35 22.12
CA ASP A 176 -1.50 -3.45 22.05
C ASP A 176 -2.21 -3.55 20.69
N ASP A 177 -3.16 -4.50 20.61
CA ASP A 177 -3.95 -4.76 19.42
C ASP A 177 -4.90 -3.60 19.06
N GLN A 178 -5.20 -2.70 19.99
CA GLN A 178 -6.09 -1.56 19.79
C GLN A 178 -5.33 -0.29 19.38
N THR A 179 -4.00 -0.34 19.37
CA THR A 179 -3.17 0.78 18.93
C THR A 179 -3.40 1.06 17.44
N ILE A 180 -3.78 2.31 17.13
CA ILE A 180 -3.91 2.82 15.76
C ILE A 180 -2.55 3.39 15.36
N TRP A 181 -1.97 2.93 14.26
CA TRP A 181 -0.64 3.36 13.80
C TRP A 181 -0.55 4.90 13.67
N GLU A 182 -1.61 5.49 13.12
CA GLU A 182 -1.74 6.92 12.86
C GLU A 182 -2.03 7.76 14.12
N ARG A 183 -2.36 7.13 15.27
CA ARG A 183 -2.68 7.81 16.54
C ARG A 183 -1.85 7.23 17.68
N GLY A 184 -0.87 7.98 18.17
CA GLY A 184 0.15 7.49 19.10
C GLY A 184 1.50 7.26 18.39
N PRO A 185 1.75 6.12 17.71
CA PRO A 185 3.06 5.82 17.14
C PRO A 185 3.55 6.89 16.16
N MET A 186 2.76 7.24 15.14
CA MET A 186 3.14 8.28 14.18
C MET A 186 3.25 9.68 14.81
N GLU A 187 2.36 10.03 15.74
CA GLU A 187 2.38 11.33 16.42
C GLU A 187 3.64 11.47 17.29
N LYS A 188 4.03 10.40 18.00
CA LYS A 188 5.26 10.34 18.79
C LYS A 188 6.50 10.42 17.91
N LEU A 189 6.55 9.65 16.83
CA LEU A 189 7.64 9.72 15.85
C LEU A 189 7.80 11.13 15.28
N ALA A 190 6.69 11.82 14.97
CA ALA A 190 6.73 13.20 14.51
C ALA A 190 7.24 14.17 15.59
N ALA A 191 6.73 14.05 16.82
CA ALA A 191 7.14 14.89 17.95
C ALA A 191 8.62 14.72 18.30
N ASP A 192 9.15 13.49 18.19
CA ASP A 192 10.53 13.14 18.48
C ASP A 192 11.49 13.42 17.30
N GLY A 193 10.98 13.97 16.19
CA GLY A 193 11.77 14.24 14.98
C GLY A 193 12.24 12.97 14.25
N GLN A 194 11.57 11.84 14.49
CA GLN A 194 11.86 10.51 13.94
C GLN A 194 10.93 10.11 12.78
N LEU A 195 10.15 11.05 12.24
CA LEU A 195 9.30 10.86 11.05
C LEU A 195 9.75 11.78 9.91
N ALA A 196 10.19 11.21 8.79
CA ALA A 196 10.48 11.94 7.57
C ALA A 196 9.38 11.76 6.51
N ALA A 197 9.18 12.76 5.67
CA ALA A 197 8.24 12.73 4.56
C ALA A 197 8.99 12.63 3.21
N PHE A 198 8.81 11.52 2.50
CA PHE A 198 9.28 11.34 1.13
C PHE A 198 8.24 11.93 0.16
N ARG A 199 8.58 13.02 -0.53
CA ARG A 199 7.61 13.72 -1.40
C ARG A 199 7.42 12.99 -2.72
N HIS A 200 6.19 12.61 -3.01
CA HIS A 200 5.77 12.03 -4.29
C HIS A 200 4.79 12.96 -5.01
N GLU A 201 5.25 13.55 -6.11
CA GLU A 201 4.46 14.44 -6.98
C GLU A 201 3.80 13.70 -8.15
N GLY A 202 4.05 12.38 -8.26
CA GLY A 202 3.48 11.54 -9.30
C GLY A 202 2.02 11.14 -9.02
N PHE A 203 1.54 10.17 -9.80
CA PHE A 203 0.22 9.59 -9.61
C PHE A 203 0.14 8.82 -8.29
N TRP A 204 -0.89 9.11 -7.51
CA TRP A 204 -1.31 8.31 -6.35
C TRP A 204 -2.82 8.39 -6.24
N GLN A 205 -3.47 7.26 -5.97
CA GLN A 205 -4.92 7.16 -5.89
C GLN A 205 -5.33 6.02 -4.93
N PRO A 206 -6.11 6.32 -3.88
CA PRO A 206 -6.74 5.31 -3.03
C PRO A 206 -8.00 4.76 -3.69
N MET A 207 -8.46 3.60 -3.23
CA MET A 207 -9.70 2.97 -3.69
C MET A 207 -10.72 2.85 -2.54
N ASP A 208 -11.15 4.00 -2.00
CA ASP A 208 -12.10 4.07 -0.88
C ASP A 208 -13.56 3.94 -1.34
N THR A 209 -13.86 4.45 -2.53
CA THR A 209 -15.23 4.55 -3.05
C THR A 209 -15.41 3.77 -4.35
N LEU A 210 -16.67 3.50 -4.70
CA LEU A 210 -17.01 2.92 -6.00
C LEU A 210 -16.49 3.79 -7.18
N ARG A 211 -16.50 5.11 -7.01
CA ARG A 211 -15.98 6.04 -8.01
C ARG A 211 -14.48 5.84 -8.21
N ASP A 212 -13.71 5.70 -7.13
CA ASP A 212 -12.28 5.44 -7.22
C ASP A 212 -11.99 4.12 -7.96
N LYS A 213 -12.75 3.06 -7.63
CA LYS A 213 -12.67 1.78 -8.35
C LYS A 213 -12.93 1.96 -9.85
N GLN A 214 -13.97 2.71 -10.23
CA GLN A 214 -14.30 2.96 -11.64
C GLN A 214 -13.21 3.75 -12.35
N THR A 215 -12.64 4.77 -11.70
CA THR A 215 -11.52 5.54 -12.23
C THR A 215 -10.31 4.65 -12.47
N LEU A 216 -9.93 3.83 -11.49
CA LEU A 216 -8.79 2.92 -11.62
C LEU A 216 -9.03 1.81 -12.67
N GLU A 217 -10.23 1.23 -12.74
CA GLU A 217 -10.58 0.27 -13.80
C GLU A 217 -10.52 0.91 -15.19
N ALA A 218 -10.98 2.15 -15.34
CA ALA A 218 -10.92 2.86 -16.61
C ALA A 218 -9.47 3.11 -17.06
N LEU A 219 -8.60 3.54 -16.13
CA LEU A 219 -7.17 3.72 -16.42
C LEU A 219 -6.50 2.40 -16.84
N TRP A 220 -6.85 1.30 -16.16
CA TRP A 220 -6.36 -0.02 -16.54
C TRP A 220 -6.85 -0.45 -17.92
N ALA A 221 -8.15 -0.32 -18.21
CA ALA A 221 -8.75 -0.73 -19.47
C ALA A 221 -8.23 0.06 -20.68
N GLN A 222 -7.87 1.33 -20.47
CA GLN A 222 -7.25 2.18 -21.51
C GLN A 222 -5.77 1.89 -21.73
N GLY A 223 -5.15 1.03 -20.91
CA GLY A 223 -3.72 0.74 -20.99
C GLY A 223 -2.83 1.88 -20.49
N ASN A 224 -3.38 2.84 -19.74
CA ASN A 224 -2.67 4.04 -19.25
C ASN A 224 -2.59 4.11 -17.72
N ALA A 225 -2.73 2.97 -17.02
CA ALA A 225 -2.58 2.87 -15.57
C ALA A 225 -1.17 3.30 -15.12
N PRO A 226 -1.00 4.48 -14.48
CA PRO A 226 0.34 5.02 -14.21
C PRO A 226 1.15 4.18 -13.21
N TRP A 227 0.45 3.47 -12.31
CA TRP A 227 1.09 2.57 -11.33
C TRP A 227 1.60 1.26 -11.94
N LYS A 228 1.29 0.97 -13.21
CA LYS A 228 1.77 -0.22 -13.91
C LYS A 228 3.20 0.01 -14.43
N THR A 229 4.19 -0.16 -13.55
CA THR A 229 5.61 0.08 -13.82
C THR A 229 6.40 -1.20 -14.20
N TRP A 230 5.70 -2.27 -14.58
CA TRP A 230 6.26 -3.59 -14.94
C TRP A 230 5.84 -4.05 -16.34
#